data_AF-A0A2S4Z5H8-F1
#
_entry.id   AF-A0A2S4Z5H8-F1
#
_cell.length_a   1.000
_cell.length_b   1.000
_cell.length_c   1.000
_cell.angle_alpha   90.00
_cell.angle_beta   90.00
_cell.angle_gamma   90.00
#
_symmetry.space_group_name_H-M   'P 1'
#
loop_
_entity.id
_entity.type
_entity.pdbx_description
1 polymer ?
#
loop_
_entity_poly.entity_id
_entity_poly.type
_entity_poly.pdbx_seq_one_letter_code
_entity_poly.pdbx_strand_id
1 'polypeptide(L)'
;MNDGDVPLLATQYLRSQYWARQALVCEEFELIKDGNRFVEMDFALATTEELWVGEAKSNDSLGDSAKQRRREAGKLIEGCTLVGAVGLVLATAQAQWSVTTLEAIKSEIAGRRRAEKPVPKISLISGLGGAPQIAQLTI
;
A
#
# COMPACT_ATOMS: atom_id res chain seq x y z
N MET A 1 -10.30 -17.57 -3.67
CA MET A 1 -9.70 -16.27 -4.04
C MET A 1 -8.22 -16.57 -4.19
N ASN A 2 -7.72 -16.49 -5.42
CA ASN A 2 -6.29 -16.61 -5.69
C ASN A 2 -5.61 -15.28 -5.30
N ASP A 3 -4.30 -15.31 -5.03
CA ASP A 3 -3.60 -14.10 -4.57
C ASP A 3 -3.64 -12.95 -5.60
N GLY A 4 -3.62 -13.26 -6.90
CA GLY A 4 -3.79 -12.28 -7.99
C GLY A 4 -5.18 -11.63 -8.07
N ASP A 5 -6.19 -12.15 -7.37
CA ASP A 5 -7.52 -11.53 -7.36
C ASP A 5 -7.55 -10.24 -6.53
N VAL A 6 -6.71 -10.14 -5.50
CA VAL A 6 -6.80 -9.04 -4.52
C VAL A 6 -6.31 -7.70 -5.08
N PRO A 7 -5.18 -7.60 -5.79
CA PRO A 7 -4.78 -6.37 -6.46
C PRO A 7 -5.83 -5.88 -7.46
N LEU A 8 -6.42 -6.79 -8.25
CA LEU A 8 -7.49 -6.46 -9.20
C LEU A 8 -8.73 -5.92 -8.48
N LEU A 9 -9.17 -6.56 -7.39
CA LEU A 9 -10.28 -6.06 -6.57
C LEU A 9 -9.98 -4.68 -5.97
N ALA A 10 -8.73 -4.44 -5.54
CA ALA A 10 -8.29 -3.17 -5.00
C ALA A 10 -8.39 -2.05 -6.05
N THR A 11 -7.86 -2.28 -7.26
CA THR A 11 -7.87 -1.28 -8.33
C THR A 11 -9.28 -1.03 -8.87
N GLN A 12 -10.13 -2.06 -8.96
CA GLN A 12 -11.55 -1.91 -9.28
C GLN A 12 -12.29 -1.05 -8.25
N TYR A 13 -12.10 -1.33 -6.96
CA TYR A 13 -12.71 -0.55 -5.90
C TYR A 13 -12.21 0.90 -5.90
N LEU A 14 -10.91 1.13 -6.07
CA LEU A 14 -10.34 2.47 -6.19
C LEU A 14 -10.92 3.23 -7.37
N ARG A 15 -11.05 2.61 -8.55
CA ARG A 15 -11.70 3.24 -9.73
C ARG A 15 -13.21 3.45 -9.59
N SER A 16 -13.86 2.86 -8.58
CA SER A 16 -15.23 3.23 -8.24
C SER A 16 -15.31 4.58 -7.48
N GLN A 17 -14.22 4.98 -6.82
CA GLN A 17 -14.11 6.26 -6.12
C GLN A 17 -14.02 7.41 -7.11
N TYR A 18 -14.67 8.53 -6.78
CA TYR A 18 -14.75 9.69 -7.68
C TYR A 18 -13.36 10.19 -8.13
N TRP A 19 -12.42 10.31 -7.18
CA TRP A 19 -11.08 10.86 -7.43
C TRP A 19 -10.19 9.95 -8.31
N ALA A 20 -10.43 8.64 -8.32
CA ALA A 20 -9.63 7.65 -9.04
C ALA A 20 -10.36 7.04 -10.26
N ARG A 21 -11.56 7.53 -10.60
CA ARG A 21 -12.42 6.90 -11.62
C ARG A 21 -11.76 6.75 -13.00
N GLN A 22 -10.97 7.74 -13.39
CA GLN A 22 -10.27 7.79 -14.67
C GLN A 22 -8.78 7.43 -14.54
N ALA A 23 -8.35 6.89 -13.40
CA ALA A 23 -6.96 6.53 -13.20
C ALA A 23 -6.51 5.44 -14.19
N LEU A 24 -5.29 5.59 -14.69
CA LEU A 24 -4.56 4.50 -15.33
C LEU A 24 -4.08 3.53 -14.24
N VAL A 25 -4.09 2.24 -14.56
CA VAL A 25 -3.68 1.19 -13.64
C VAL A 25 -2.48 0.46 -14.22
N CYS A 26 -1.46 0.26 -13.39
CA CYS A 26 -0.37 -0.67 -13.64
C CYS A 26 -0.48 -1.78 -12.59
N GLU A 27 -0.41 -3.04 -13.01
CA GLU A 27 -0.39 -4.21 -12.13
C GLU A 27 1.03 -4.75 -12.07
N GLU A 28 1.44 -5.23 -10.90
CA GLU A 28 2.71 -5.93 -10.62
C GLU A 28 3.95 -5.30 -11.26
N PHE A 29 4.69 -4.51 -10.48
CA PHE A 29 5.97 -3.97 -10.92
C PHE A 29 7.02 -3.97 -9.81
N GLU A 30 8.27 -4.01 -10.23
CA GLU A 30 9.41 -4.01 -9.32
C GLU A 30 10.18 -2.69 -9.42
N LEU A 31 10.46 -2.09 -8.27
CA LEU A 31 11.33 -0.93 -8.18
C LEU A 31 12.78 -1.37 -8.04
N ILE A 32 13.62 -0.83 -8.92
CA ILE A 32 15.06 -1.01 -8.91
C ILE A 32 15.71 0.20 -8.26
N LYS A 33 16.56 -0.05 -7.25
CA LYS A 33 17.36 0.97 -6.57
C LYS A 33 18.82 0.57 -6.64
N ASP A 34 19.67 1.45 -7.14
CA ASP A 34 21.11 1.22 -7.29
C ASP A 34 21.42 -0.10 -8.03
N GLY A 35 20.66 -0.38 -9.09
CA GLY A 35 20.80 -1.59 -9.92
C GLY A 35 20.25 -2.89 -9.28
N ASN A 36 19.69 -2.81 -8.08
CA ASN A 36 19.17 -3.97 -7.35
C ASN A 36 17.66 -3.90 -7.16
N ARG A 37 17.03 -5.08 -7.13
CA ARG A 37 15.62 -5.26 -6.75
C ARG A 37 15.41 -4.75 -5.33
N PHE A 38 14.49 -3.79 -5.17
CA PHE A 38 14.26 -3.16 -3.87
C PHE A 38 12.92 -3.57 -3.25
N VAL A 39 11.83 -3.29 -3.96
CA VAL A 39 10.46 -3.57 -3.53
C VAL A 39 9.60 -3.86 -4.75
N GLU A 40 8.79 -4.90 -4.61
CA GLU A 40 7.72 -5.23 -5.54
C GLU A 40 6.45 -4.52 -5.06
N MET A 41 5.67 -4.00 -5.99
CA MET A 41 4.40 -3.34 -5.74
C MET A 41 3.33 -4.05 -6.54
N ASP A 42 2.24 -4.40 -5.88
CA ASP A 42 1.15 -5.15 -6.51
C ASP A 42 0.40 -4.30 -7.54
N PHE A 43 0.29 -2.98 -7.32
CA PHE A 43 -0.34 -2.08 -8.29
C PHE A 43 0.07 -0.61 -8.13
N ALA A 44 -0.21 0.18 -9.17
CA ALA A 44 -0.20 1.63 -9.12
C ALA A 44 -1.44 2.22 -9.80
N LEU A 45 -1.90 3.37 -9.32
CA LEU A 45 -2.90 4.20 -9.96
C LEU A 45 -2.32 5.57 -10.26
N ALA A 46 -2.40 5.99 -11.51
CA ALA A 46 -2.01 7.32 -11.94
C ALA A 46 -3.24 8.10 -12.40
N THR A 47 -3.52 9.23 -11.74
CA THR A 47 -4.45 10.25 -12.23
C THR A 47 -3.65 11.35 -12.95
N THR A 48 -4.35 12.39 -13.43
CA THR A 48 -3.68 13.57 -13.99
C THR A 48 -2.80 14.30 -12.97
N GLU A 49 -3.11 14.19 -11.68
CA GLU A 49 -2.47 14.99 -10.62
C GLU A 49 -1.63 14.14 -9.65
N GLU A 50 -1.98 12.88 -9.47
CA GLU A 50 -1.45 12.07 -8.38
C GLU A 50 -1.04 10.67 -8.86
N LEU A 51 0.09 10.19 -8.35
CA LEU A 51 0.49 8.79 -8.39
C LEU A 51 0.26 8.16 -7.03
N TRP A 52 -0.43 7.02 -7.01
CA TRP A 52 -0.60 6.16 -5.85
C TRP A 52 -0.02 4.79 -6.17
N VAL A 53 0.68 4.18 -5.22
CA VAL A 53 1.16 2.78 -5.32
C VAL A 53 0.50 1.95 -4.23
N GLY A 54 0.44 0.63 -4.40
CA GLY A 54 -0.20 -0.20 -3.40
C GLY A 54 0.28 -1.64 -3.32
N GLU A 55 0.02 -2.18 -2.14
CA GLU A 55 0.20 -3.57 -1.75
C GLU A 55 -1.17 -4.15 -1.42
N ALA A 56 -1.46 -5.35 -1.90
CA ALA A 56 -2.69 -6.09 -1.70
C ALA A 56 -2.41 -7.49 -1.13
N LYS A 57 -3.16 -7.88 -0.09
CA LYS A 57 -3.02 -9.19 0.56
C LYS A 57 -4.35 -9.91 0.71
N SER A 58 -4.33 -11.22 0.45
CA SER A 58 -5.44 -12.12 0.76
C SER A 58 -5.63 -12.29 2.28
N ASN A 59 -4.55 -12.11 3.05
CA ASN A 59 -4.54 -12.05 4.51
C ASN A 59 -4.45 -10.59 5.03
N ASP A 60 -4.34 -10.41 6.34
CA ASP A 60 -4.28 -9.12 7.03
C ASP A 60 -2.87 -8.76 7.55
N SER A 61 -1.81 -9.35 6.97
CA SER A 61 -0.45 -9.25 7.47
C SER A 61 0.60 -8.96 6.39
N LEU A 62 1.54 -8.05 6.68
CA LEU A 62 2.72 -7.81 5.84
C LEU A 62 3.85 -8.84 6.04
N GLY A 63 3.68 -9.80 6.95
CA GLY A 63 4.66 -10.87 7.15
C GLY A 63 4.43 -11.66 8.44
N ASP A 64 5.09 -12.80 8.56
CA ASP A 64 4.82 -13.77 9.63
C ASP A 64 5.50 -13.41 10.96
N SER A 65 6.52 -12.56 10.91
CA SER A 65 7.27 -12.10 12.09
C SER A 65 7.29 -10.57 12.21
N ALA A 66 7.49 -10.07 13.43
CA ALA A 66 7.66 -8.64 13.67
C ALA A 66 8.83 -8.03 12.88
N LYS A 67 9.91 -8.80 12.66
CA LYS A 67 11.05 -8.35 11.84
C LYS A 67 10.67 -8.21 10.37
N GLN A 68 9.93 -9.18 9.82
CA GLN A 68 9.45 -9.11 8.44
C GLN A 68 8.45 -7.96 8.26
N ARG A 69 7.43 -7.83 9.12
CA ARG A 69 6.44 -6.74 9.04
C ARG A 69 7.07 -5.36 9.03
N ARG A 70 8.04 -5.11 9.93
CA ARG A 70 8.77 -3.83 9.95
C ARG A 70 9.58 -3.59 8.68
N ARG A 71 10.26 -4.62 8.18
CA ARG A 71 11.06 -4.53 6.96
C ARG A 71 10.18 -4.24 5.74
N GLU A 72 9.08 -4.95 5.58
CA GLU A 72 8.15 -4.74 4.46
C GLU A 72 7.46 -3.38 4.54
N ALA A 73 7.00 -2.95 5.73
CA ALA A 73 6.46 -1.60 5.93
C ALA A 73 7.48 -0.51 5.52
N GLY A 74 8.75 -0.66 5.93
CA GLY A 74 9.82 0.25 5.55
C GLY A 74 10.06 0.30 4.04
N LYS A 75 10.12 -0.87 3.38
CA LYS A 75 10.29 -0.98 1.93
C LYS A 75 9.15 -0.33 1.15
N LEU A 76 7.90 -0.60 1.52
CA LEU A 76 6.73 -0.05 0.83
C LEU A 76 6.66 1.48 0.95
N ILE A 77 6.87 2.02 2.15
CA ILE A 77 6.87 3.48 2.37
C ILE A 77 8.05 4.14 1.64
N GLU A 78 9.22 3.52 1.65
CA GLU A 78 10.37 4.02 0.90
C GLU A 78 10.14 3.97 -0.61
N GLY A 79 9.63 2.86 -1.13
CA GLY A 79 9.30 2.68 -2.53
C GLY A 79 8.32 3.73 -3.02
N CYS A 80 7.22 3.92 -2.28
CA CYS A 80 6.25 4.98 -2.52
C CYS A 80 6.90 6.37 -2.59
N THR A 81 7.83 6.66 -1.67
CA THR A 81 8.54 7.94 -1.64
C THR A 81 9.49 8.10 -2.84
N LEU A 82 10.22 7.05 -3.20
CA LEU A 82 11.21 7.06 -4.29
C LEU A 82 10.58 7.31 -5.66
N VAL A 83 9.36 6.80 -5.89
CA VAL A 83 8.64 7.05 -7.14
C VAL A 83 7.87 8.37 -7.15
N GLY A 84 7.98 9.18 -6.08
CA GLY A 84 7.25 10.43 -5.95
C GLY A 84 5.73 10.26 -5.83
N ALA A 85 5.26 9.07 -5.42
CA ALA A 85 3.84 8.84 -5.20
C ALA A 85 3.35 9.64 -3.99
N VAL A 86 2.16 10.23 -4.11
CA VAL A 86 1.54 11.02 -3.05
C VAL A 86 1.08 10.11 -1.89
N GLY A 87 0.79 8.85 -2.19
CA GLY A 87 0.27 7.91 -1.22
C GLY A 87 0.51 6.44 -1.52
N LEU A 88 0.56 5.66 -0.44
CA LEU A 88 0.62 4.21 -0.42
C LEU A 88 -0.76 3.68 -0.01
N VAL A 89 -1.29 2.74 -0.79
CA VAL A 89 -2.50 2.00 -0.48
C VAL A 89 -2.12 0.63 0.06
N LEU A 90 -2.67 0.26 1.21
CA LEU A 90 -2.55 -1.09 1.76
C LEU A 90 -3.94 -1.73 1.74
N ALA A 91 -4.13 -2.72 0.87
CA ALA A 91 -5.40 -3.35 0.62
C ALA A 91 -5.44 -4.81 1.11
N THR A 92 -6.58 -5.22 1.69
CA THR A 92 -6.76 -6.62 2.11
C THR A 92 -8.17 -7.14 1.83
N ALA A 93 -8.28 -8.44 1.54
CA ALA A 93 -9.56 -9.16 1.50
C ALA A 93 -10.18 -9.35 2.89
N GLN A 94 -9.38 -9.29 3.95
CA GLN A 94 -9.87 -9.43 5.33
C GLN A 94 -10.65 -8.19 5.76
N ALA A 95 -11.57 -8.34 6.72
CA ALA A 95 -12.40 -7.24 7.21
C ALA A 95 -11.59 -6.06 7.78
N GLN A 96 -10.37 -6.33 8.25
CA GLN A 96 -9.43 -5.34 8.79
C GLN A 96 -7.99 -5.82 8.63
N TRP A 97 -7.05 -4.88 8.63
CA TRP A 97 -5.63 -5.18 8.82
C TRP A 97 -5.34 -5.60 10.26
N SER A 98 -4.41 -6.52 10.47
CA SER A 98 -4.01 -6.93 11.82
C SER A 98 -3.38 -5.76 12.59
N VAL A 99 -3.63 -5.73 13.90
CA VAL A 99 -3.07 -4.70 14.81
C VAL A 99 -1.55 -4.63 14.67
N THR A 100 -0.87 -5.78 14.60
CA THR A 100 0.61 -5.81 14.53
C THR A 100 1.17 -5.27 13.20
N THR A 101 0.43 -5.36 12.09
CA THR A 101 0.78 -4.69 10.84
C THR A 101 0.62 -3.19 10.97
N LEU A 102 -0.51 -2.74 11.53
CA LEU A 102 -0.77 -1.31 11.74
C LEU A 102 0.26 -0.67 12.67
N GLU A 103 0.66 -1.35 13.74
CA GLU A 103 1.73 -0.91 14.64
C GLU A 103 3.08 -0.80 13.93
N ALA A 104 3.43 -1.76 13.06
CA ALA A 104 4.67 -1.72 12.29
C ALA A 104 4.70 -0.50 11.35
N ILE A 105 3.59 -0.22 10.66
CA ILE A 105 3.46 0.94 9.76
C ILE A 105 3.54 2.25 10.56
N LYS A 106 2.78 2.37 11.67
CA LYS A 106 2.79 3.55 12.53
C LYS A 106 4.19 3.83 13.10
N SER A 107 4.90 2.77 13.51
CA SER A 107 6.27 2.87 14.04
C SER A 107 7.25 3.36 12.98
N GLU A 108 7.16 2.85 11.75
CA GLU A 108 7.98 3.32 10.62
C GLU A 108 7.71 4.80 10.32
N ILE A 109 6.44 5.21 10.30
CA ILE A 109 6.07 6.62 10.07
C ILE A 109 6.62 7.51 11.18
N ALA A 110 6.48 7.12 12.44
CA ALA A 110 7.06 7.85 13.56
C ALA A 110 8.60 7.94 13.46
N GLY A 111 9.25 6.85 13.05
CA GLY A 111 10.69 6.81 12.79
C GLY A 111 11.13 7.79 11.70
N ARG A 112 10.42 7.80 10.56
CA ARG A 112 10.68 8.72 9.45
C ARG A 112 10.49 10.18 9.85
N ARG A 113 9.40 10.51 10.54
CA ARG A 113 9.14 11.87 11.02
C ARG A 113 10.25 12.36 11.97
N ARG A 114 10.71 11.52 12.91
CA ARG A 114 11.84 11.85 13.79
C ARG A 114 13.15 12.07 13.03
N ALA A 115 13.31 11.40 11.89
CA ALA A 115 14.48 11.54 11.02
C ALA A 115 14.28 12.59 9.91
N GLU A 116 13.21 13.40 9.98
CA GLU A 116 12.86 14.42 8.99
C GLU A 116 12.76 13.88 7.54
N LYS A 117 12.38 12.61 7.40
CA LYS A 117 12.16 11.97 6.10
C LYS A 117 10.72 12.16 5.63
N PRO A 118 10.49 12.26 4.30
CA PRO A 118 9.14 12.29 3.75
C PRO A 118 8.31 11.08 4.17
N VAL A 119 7.01 11.32 4.37
CA VAL A 119 6.00 10.30 4.67
C VAL A 119 4.83 10.49 3.71
N PRO A 120 4.52 9.50 2.86
CA PRO A 120 3.37 9.56 1.97
C PRO A 120 2.06 9.42 2.75
N LYS A 121 0.94 9.79 2.12
CA LYS A 121 -0.40 9.46 2.66
C LYS A 121 -0.52 7.93 2.71
N ILE A 122 -1.08 7.38 3.79
CA ILE A 122 -1.35 5.94 3.88
C ILE A 122 -2.86 5.71 3.91
N SER A 123 -3.36 5.04 2.88
CA SER A 123 -4.77 4.63 2.78
C SER A 123 -4.89 3.13 3.01
N LEU A 124 -5.80 2.74 3.88
CA LEU A 124 -6.12 1.35 4.19
C LEU A 124 -7.41 0.96 3.48
N ILE A 125 -7.38 -0.13 2.73
CA ILE A 125 -8.58 -0.77 2.18
C ILE A 125 -8.73 -2.14 2.85
N SER A 126 -9.94 -2.45 3.30
CA SER A 126 -10.28 -3.76 3.85
C SER A 126 -11.60 -4.27 3.30
N GLY A 127 -11.85 -5.56 3.44
CA GLY A 127 -13.08 -6.22 3.00
C GLY A 127 -13.21 -6.36 1.49
N LEU A 128 -12.09 -6.43 0.76
CA LEU A 128 -12.10 -6.64 -0.69
C LEU A 128 -12.81 -7.94 -1.07
N GLY A 129 -13.62 -7.88 -2.14
CA GLY A 129 -14.48 -8.98 -2.58
C GLY A 129 -15.81 -9.08 -1.82
N GLY A 130 -16.03 -8.26 -0.80
CA GLY A 130 -17.29 -8.14 -0.06
C GLY A 130 -17.82 -6.71 -0.03
N ALA A 131 -17.77 -6.09 1.15
CA ALA A 131 -18.17 -4.70 1.37
C ALA A 131 -16.91 -3.84 1.64
N PRO A 132 -16.15 -3.46 0.60
CA PRO A 132 -14.87 -2.79 0.78
C PRO A 132 -15.03 -1.41 1.41
N GLN A 133 -14.12 -1.09 2.31
CA GLN A 133 -14.03 0.20 2.98
C GLN A 133 -12.64 0.80 2.79
N ILE A 134 -12.58 2.12 2.64
CA ILE A 134 -11.33 2.88 2.62
C ILE A 134 -11.27 3.82 3.83
N ALA A 135 -10.13 3.84 4.50
CA ALA A 135 -9.84 4.76 5.59
C ALA A 135 -8.42 5.30 5.45
N GLN A 136 -8.20 6.56 5.84
CA GLN A 136 -6.85 7.09 5.96
C GLN A 136 -6.25 6.68 7.30
N LEU A 137 -5.01 6.19 7.31
CA LEU A 137 -4.31 5.87 8.55
C LEU A 137 -3.99 7.16 9.31
N THR A 138 -4.59 7.31 10.49
CA THR A 138 -4.29 8.40 11.43
C THR A 138 -3.24 7.97 12.44
N ILE A 139 -2.39 8.93 12.83
CA ILE A 139 -1.20 8.74 13.67
C ILE A 139 -1.14 9.82 14.72
#